data_AF-A0A968AUN8-F1
#
_entry.id   AF-A0A968AUN8-F1
#
_cell.length_a   1.000
_cell.length_b   1.000
_cell.length_c   1.000
_cell.angle_alpha   90.00
_cell.angle_beta   90.00
_cell.angle_gamma   90.00
#
_symmetry.space_group_name_H-M   'P 1'
#
loop_
_entity.id
_entity.type
_entity.pdbx_description
1 polymer ?
#
loop_
_entity_poly.entity_id
_entity_poly.type
_entity_poly.pdbx_seq_one_letter_code
_entity_poly.pdbx_strand_id
1 'polypeptide(L)'
;PFFQNADVVLAADCAPFAYADFQEDLLKGKALAIACPKLDDTTPYIDKLTAMITQSNIQSLTVVHMEVPCCNGLIMMAKQAIAQSGKDIPFETVCIGIRGDKK
;
A
#
# COMPACT_ATOMS: atom_id res chain seq x y z
N PRO A 1 1.11 -9.86 14.71
CA PRO A 1 2.05 -10.96 14.37
C PRO A 1 2.68 -10.83 12.97
N PHE A 2 1.92 -10.51 11.91
CA PHE A 2 2.47 -10.32 10.55
C PHE A 2 2.95 -8.88 10.27
N PHE A 3 2.15 -7.87 10.63
CA PHE A 3 2.51 -6.46 10.46
C PHE A 3 3.25 -5.84 11.66
N GLN A 4 3.57 -6.64 12.68
CA GLN A 4 4.11 -6.12 13.93
C GLN A 4 5.51 -5.53 13.71
N ASN A 5 5.69 -4.23 13.94
CA ASN A 5 6.95 -3.51 13.72
C ASN A 5 7.51 -3.68 12.29
N ALA A 6 6.65 -3.89 11.30
CA ALA A 6 7.06 -4.16 9.92
C ALA A 6 7.09 -2.88 9.08
N ASP A 7 7.96 -2.88 8.06
CA ASP A 7 7.79 -2.05 6.87
C ASP A 7 6.73 -2.70 5.99
N VAL A 8 5.74 -1.92 5.53
CA VAL A 8 4.57 -2.47 4.83
C VAL A 8 4.48 -1.94 3.40
N VAL A 9 4.26 -2.85 2.46
CA VAL A 9 3.84 -2.54 1.09
C VAL A 9 2.33 -2.72 1.00
N LEU A 10 1.60 -1.65 0.69
CA LEU A 10 0.21 -1.70 0.28
C LEU A 10 0.15 -1.67 -1.25
N ALA A 11 -0.06 -2.83 -1.87
CA ALA A 11 -0.03 -2.97 -3.32
C ALA A 11 -1.43 -3.03 -3.93
N ALA A 12 -1.62 -2.36 -5.06
CA ALA A 12 -2.73 -2.63 -5.95
C ALA A 12 -2.62 -4.04 -6.52
N ASP A 13 -3.74 -4.78 -6.61
CA ASP A 13 -3.80 -6.19 -7.04
C ASP A 13 -3.01 -6.49 -8.31
N CYS A 14 -3.08 -5.60 -9.30
CA CYS A 14 -2.43 -5.79 -10.60
C CYS A 14 -0.94 -5.42 -10.62
N ALA A 15 -0.43 -4.69 -9.63
CA ALA A 15 0.95 -4.20 -9.65
C ALA A 15 2.01 -5.32 -9.62
N PRO A 16 1.89 -6.37 -8.77
CA PRO A 16 2.85 -7.48 -8.76
C PRO A 16 2.85 -8.30 -10.05
N PHE A 17 1.75 -8.31 -10.79
CA PHE A 17 1.66 -9.02 -12.08
C PHE A 17 2.17 -8.18 -13.25
N ALA A 18 2.11 -6.85 -13.13
CA ALA A 18 2.59 -5.93 -14.15
C ALA A 18 4.10 -5.68 -14.06
N TYR A 19 4.65 -5.58 -12.84
CA TYR A 19 6.06 -5.29 -12.61
C TYR A 19 6.84 -6.55 -12.27
N ALA A 20 7.68 -7.02 -13.21
CA ALA A 20 8.40 -8.30 -13.10
C ALA A 20 9.31 -8.36 -11.85
N ASP A 21 9.96 -7.25 -11.50
CA ASP A 21 10.90 -7.18 -10.38
C ASP A 21 10.25 -6.81 -9.04
N PHE A 22 8.91 -6.90 -8.93
CA PHE A 22 8.17 -6.52 -7.72
C PHE A 22 8.69 -7.18 -6.44
N GLN A 23 9.01 -8.46 -6.51
CA GLN A 23 9.52 -9.22 -5.35
C GLN A 23 10.86 -8.68 -4.86
N GLU A 24 11.81 -8.47 -5.78
CA GLU A 24 13.17 -8.04 -5.43
C GLU A 24 13.24 -6.56 -5.07
N ASP A 25 12.56 -5.69 -5.83
CA ASP A 25 12.71 -4.24 -5.70
C ASP A 25 11.76 -3.61 -4.67
N LEU A 26 10.57 -4.17 -4.50
CA LEU A 26 9.49 -3.52 -3.75
C LEU A 26 9.10 -4.30 -2.49
N LEU A 27 9.03 -5.63 -2.54
CA LEU A 27 8.54 -6.45 -1.43
C LEU A 27 9.64 -7.01 -0.51
N LYS A 28 10.87 -7.17 -1.00
CA LYS A 28 11.96 -7.81 -0.25
C LYS A 28 12.13 -7.21 1.16
N GLY A 29 11.95 -8.04 2.18
CA GLY A 29 12.08 -7.66 3.59
C GLY A 29 10.88 -6.89 4.17
N LYS A 30 9.80 -6.68 3.40
CA LYS A 30 8.59 -5.97 3.82
C LYS A 30 7.39 -6.91 3.93
N ALA A 31 6.41 -6.53 4.74
CA ALA A 31 5.12 -7.21 4.81
C ALA A 31 4.17 -6.70 3.70
N LEU A 32 3.37 -7.60 3.12
CA LEU A 32 2.46 -7.26 2.02
C LEU A 32 1.01 -7.12 2.51
N ALA A 33 0.37 -6.02 2.14
CA ALA A 33 -1.07 -5.84 2.15
C ALA A 33 -1.53 -5.58 0.70
N ILE A 34 -2.70 -6.09 0.34
CA ILE A 34 -3.26 -5.95 -1.01
C ILE A 34 -4.61 -5.24 -0.91
N ALA A 35 -4.84 -4.27 -1.81
CA ALA A 35 -6.09 -3.52 -1.89
C ALA A 35 -6.27 -2.91 -3.29
N CYS A 36 -7.45 -3.06 -3.86
CA CYS A 36 -7.82 -2.51 -5.15
C CYS A 36 -9.17 -1.80 -5.10
N PRO A 37 -9.21 -0.45 -5.15
CA PRO A 37 -10.46 0.31 -5.13
C PRO A 37 -11.39 0.07 -6.32
N LYS A 38 -10.93 -0.65 -7.35
CA LYS A 38 -11.75 -1.07 -8.48
C LYS A 38 -12.47 -2.39 -8.22
N LEU A 39 -11.88 -3.29 -7.43
CA LEU A 39 -12.33 -4.67 -7.25
C LEU A 39 -12.93 -4.92 -5.86
N ASP A 40 -12.52 -4.15 -4.86
CA ASP A 40 -12.92 -4.32 -3.48
C ASP A 40 -14.08 -3.40 -3.07
N ASP A 41 -14.84 -3.83 -2.06
CA ASP A 41 -15.59 -2.90 -1.21
C ASP A 41 -14.61 -2.22 -0.25
N THR A 42 -14.26 -0.98 -0.57
CA THR A 42 -13.28 -0.18 0.19
C THR A 42 -13.86 0.54 1.39
N THR A 43 -15.18 0.45 1.65
CA THR A 43 -15.83 1.14 2.77
C THR A 43 -15.09 0.95 4.11
N PRO A 44 -14.59 -0.25 4.47
CA PRO A 44 -13.90 -0.45 5.75
C PRO A 44 -12.38 -0.23 5.68
N TYR A 45 -11.80 0.15 4.53
CA TYR A 45 -10.35 0.05 4.31
C TYR A 45 -9.57 1.09 5.09
N ILE A 46 -10.10 2.31 5.21
CA ILE A 46 -9.47 3.37 6.00
C ILE A 46 -9.38 2.93 7.46
N ASP A 47 -10.48 2.46 8.06
CA ASP A 47 -10.49 2.01 9.46
C ASP A 47 -9.56 0.81 9.70
N LYS A 48 -9.53 -0.15 8.77
CA LYS A 48 -8.63 -1.30 8.83
C LYS A 48 -7.17 -0.87 8.74
N LEU A 49 -6.82 0.02 7.82
CA LEU A 49 -5.46 0.54 7.68
C LEU A 49 -5.06 1.35 8.92
N THR A 50 -5.95 2.20 9.46
CA THR A 50 -5.73 2.93 10.70
C THR A 50 -5.46 1.99 11.87
N ALA A 51 -6.26 0.92 12.01
CA ALA A 51 -6.07 -0.11 13.02
C ALA A 51 -4.75 -0.87 12.82
N MET A 52 -4.39 -1.21 11.58
CA MET A 52 -3.12 -1.86 11.27
C MET A 52 -1.93 -0.99 11.70
N ILE A 53 -1.93 0.30 11.33
CA ILE A 53 -0.87 1.26 11.66
C ILE A 53 -0.71 1.41 13.19
N THR A 54 -1.83 1.59 13.90
CA THR A 54 -1.81 1.81 15.35
C THR A 54 -1.51 0.56 16.16
N GLN A 55 -2.20 -0.55 15.88
CA GLN A 55 -2.12 -1.77 16.69
C GLN A 55 -0.86 -2.59 16.41
N SER A 56 -0.37 -2.58 15.16
CA SER A 56 0.83 -3.35 14.78
C SER A 56 2.11 -2.52 14.84
N ASN A 57 2.04 -1.22 15.13
CA ASN A 57 3.18 -0.32 15.13
C ASN A 57 4.00 -0.42 13.82
N ILE A 58 3.32 -0.24 12.68
CA ILE A 58 3.93 -0.23 11.36
C ILE A 58 5.04 0.84 11.33
N GLN A 59 6.22 0.46 10.81
CA GLN A 59 7.40 1.34 10.80
C GLN A 59 7.43 2.25 9.57
N SER A 60 6.95 1.77 8.41
CA SER A 60 6.79 2.55 7.19
C SER A 60 5.67 2.00 6.32
N LEU A 61 5.11 2.84 5.45
CA LEU A 61 4.08 2.45 4.48
C LEU A 61 4.47 2.89 3.07
N THR A 62 4.74 1.92 2.19
CA THR A 62 4.93 2.13 0.75
C THR A 62 3.66 1.72 0.01
N VAL A 63 3.04 2.63 -0.75
CA VAL A 63 1.89 2.32 -1.60
C VAL A 63 2.38 2.06 -3.02
N VAL A 64 2.22 0.84 -3.53
CA VAL A 64 2.51 0.50 -4.92
C VAL A 64 1.21 0.51 -5.71
N HIS A 65 1.12 1.43 -6.65
CA HIS A 65 -0.11 1.70 -7.38
C HIS A 65 0.15 1.75 -8.88
N MET A 66 -0.89 1.52 -9.69
CA MET A 66 -0.76 1.65 -11.14
C MET A 66 -0.98 3.10 -11.58
N GLU A 67 -0.52 3.45 -12.78
CA GLU A 67 -0.74 4.77 -13.40
C GLU A 67 -2.21 5.03 -13.79
N VAL A 68 -3.06 4.00 -13.75
CA VAL A 68 -4.47 4.10 -14.13
C VAL A 68 -5.31 4.82 -13.06
N PRO A 69 -6.38 5.52 -13.45
CA PRO A 69 -7.10 6.43 -12.55
C PRO A 69 -7.76 5.75 -11.35
N CYS A 70 -8.09 4.46 -11.43
CA CYS A 70 -8.70 3.76 -10.30
C CYS A 70 -7.75 3.69 -9.08
N CYS A 71 -6.44 3.69 -9.28
CA CYS A 71 -5.46 3.56 -8.22
C CYS A 71 -5.27 4.82 -7.36
N ASN A 72 -5.79 5.98 -7.77
CA ASN A 72 -5.72 7.20 -6.97
C ASN A 72 -6.43 7.06 -5.62
N GLY A 73 -7.52 6.29 -5.56
CA GLY A 73 -8.25 6.01 -4.32
C GLY A 73 -7.39 5.30 -3.28
N LEU A 74 -6.47 4.43 -3.72
CA LEU A 74 -5.59 3.69 -2.81
C LEU A 74 -4.63 4.60 -2.04
N ILE A 75 -4.03 5.57 -2.75
CA ILE A 75 -3.14 6.57 -2.16
C ILE A 75 -3.90 7.41 -1.14
N MET A 76 -5.12 7.84 -1.47
CA MET A 76 -5.94 8.67 -0.59
C MET A 76 -6.34 7.94 0.69
N MET A 77 -6.76 6.67 0.57
CA MET A 77 -7.09 5.84 1.73
C MET A 77 -5.88 5.66 2.66
N ALA A 78 -4.69 5.38 2.10
CA ALA A 78 -3.48 5.22 2.89
C ALA A 78 -3.09 6.51 3.64
N LYS A 79 -3.12 7.66 2.95
CA LYS A 79 -2.86 8.97 3.58
C LYS A 79 -3.86 9.29 4.68
N GLN A 80 -5.15 9.03 4.44
CA GLN A 80 -6.19 9.26 5.44
C GLN A 80 -6.02 8.34 6.64
N ALA A 81 -5.66 7.08 6.44
CA ALA A 81 -5.40 6.14 7.52
C ALA A 81 -4.20 6.56 8.38
N ILE A 82 -3.11 7.02 7.77
CA ILE A 82 -1.96 7.58 8.51
C ILE A 82 -2.41 8.79 9.34
N ALA A 83 -3.12 9.74 8.74
CA ALA A 83 -3.61 10.92 9.46
C ALA A 83 -4.53 10.54 10.64
N GLN A 84 -5.46 9.61 10.44
CA GLN A 84 -6.37 9.13 11.49
C GLN A 84 -5.65 8.32 12.58
N SER A 85 -4.54 7.65 12.23
CA SER A 85 -3.75 6.89 13.20
C SER A 85 -3.03 7.77 14.23
N GLY A 86 -2.84 9.06 13.91
CA GLY A 86 -2.04 9.99 14.71
C GLY A 86 -0.55 9.64 14.77
N LYS A 87 -0.09 8.67 13.96
CA LYS A 87 1.32 8.28 13.84
C LYS A 87 1.99 9.08 12.74
N ASP A 88 3.25 9.43 12.97
CA ASP A 88 4.14 9.96 11.95
C ASP A 88 5.06 8.83 11.49
N ILE A 89 4.77 8.26 10.32
CA ILE A 89 5.54 7.16 9.72
C ILE A 89 5.98 7.56 8.31
N PRO A 90 7.18 7.14 7.85
CA PRO A 90 7.58 7.28 6.46
C PRO A 90 6.52 6.74 5.51
N PHE A 91 6.14 7.58 4.54
CA PHE A 91 5.13 7.28 3.53
C PHE A 91 5.70 7.52 2.14
N GLU A 92 5.63 6.50 1.30
CA GLU A 92 6.12 6.54 -0.07
C GLU A 92 5.07 6.01 -1.05
N THR A 93 5.12 6.49 -2.30
CA THR A 93 4.29 5.98 -3.39
C THR A 93 5.18 5.56 -4.55
N VAL A 94 4.89 4.39 -5.12
CA VAL A 94 5.54 3.88 -6.32
C VAL A 94 4.49 3.67 -7.39
N CYS A 95 4.67 4.32 -8.54
CA CYS A 95 3.76 4.22 -9.68
C CYS A 95 4.30 3.20 -10.69
N ILE A 96 3.46 2.23 -11.06
CA ILE A 96 3.75 1.23 -12.09
C ILE A 96 2.94 1.54 -13.35
N GLY A 97 3.63 1.66 -14.47
CA GLY A 97 3.03 1.86 -15.79
C GLY A 97 2.32 0.60 -16.29
N ILE A 98 1.35 0.77 -17.20
CA ILE A 98 0.64 -0.34 -17.85
C ILE A 98 1.54 -1.22 -18.71
N ARG A 99 2.76 -0.76 -19.01
CA ARG A 99 3.79 -1.53 -19.72
C ARG A 99 4.75 -2.26 -18.78
N GLY A 100 4.53 -2.19 -17.46
CA GLY A 100 5.40 -2.82 -16.47
C GLY A 100 6.66 -2.03 -16.15
N ASP A 101 6.73 -0.75 -16.50
CA ASP A 101 7.80 0.16 -16.11
C ASP A 101 7.50 0.86 -14.78
N LYS A 102 8.53 1.09 -13.95
CA LYS A 102 8.42 1.91 -12.73
C LYS A 102 8.59 3.39 -13.10
N LYS A 103 7.63 4.23 -12.71
CA LYS A 103 7.58 5.68 -13.01
C LYS A 103 8.09 6.54 -11.86
#